data_AF-A0A3R7HCP6-F1
#
_entry.id   AF-A0A3R7HCP6-F1
#
_cell.length_a   1.000
_cell.length_b   1.000
_cell.length_c   1.000
_cell.angle_alpha   90.00
_cell.angle_beta   90.00
_cell.angle_gamma   90.00
#
_symmetry.space_group_name_H-M   'P 1'
#
loop_
_entity.id
_entity.type
_entity.pdbx_description
1 polymer ?
#
loop_
_entity_poly.entity_id
_entity_poly.type
_entity_poly.pdbx_seq_one_letter_code
_entity_poly.pdbx_strand_id
1 'polypeptide(L)' 'MEIKDVDGQGRVVIPKEWRDKYLKGGKAVLVLKEDLIEIRPLKRVSLTDYFDRVEVDIKSDLSDWHKVRKELRRT' A
#
# COMPACT_ATOMS: atom_id res chain seq x y z
N MET A 1 21.22 8.90 14.59
CA MET A 1 21.03 7.50 15.06
C MET A 1 20.62 7.60 16.52
N GLU A 2 19.45 7.08 16.87
CA GLU A 2 18.91 7.12 18.23
C GLU A 2 18.69 5.67 18.66
N ILE A 3 19.24 5.28 19.81
CA ILE A 3 19.10 3.93 20.38
C ILE A 3 17.97 4.00 21.40
N LYS A 4 17.02 3.07 21.32
CA LYS A 4 15.91 2.95 22.25
C LYS A 4 15.82 1.55 22.79
N ASP A 5 15.49 1.45 24.07
CA ASP A 5 15.19 0.18 24.69
C ASP A 5 13.87 -0.38 24.16
N VAL A 6 13.83 -1.71 24.11
CA VAL A 6 12.62 -2.47 23.86
C VAL A 6 11.95 -2.70 25.20
N ASP A 7 10.67 -2.36 25.32
CA ASP A 7 9.94 -2.61 26.57
C ASP A 7 9.69 -4.10 26.81
N GLY A 8 9.18 -4.45 28.00
CA GLY A 8 8.90 -5.84 28.37
C GLY A 8 7.84 -6.55 27.50
N GLN A 9 7.15 -5.83 26.61
CA GLN A 9 6.20 -6.38 25.66
C GLN A 9 6.77 -6.44 24.23
N GLY A 10 8.05 -6.11 24.03
CA GLY A 10 8.68 -6.13 22.71
C GLY A 10 8.42 -4.87 21.87
N ARG A 11 7.97 -3.76 22.46
CA ARG A 11 7.61 -2.53 21.71
C ARG A 11 8.76 -1.54 21.69
N VAL A 12 8.90 -0.83 20.56
CA VAL A 12 9.83 0.30 20.40
C VAL A 12 9.03 1.59 20.21
N VAL A 13 9.38 2.62 20.97
CA VAL A 13 8.68 3.91 20.94
C VAL A 13 9.15 4.76 19.76
N ILE A 14 8.28 4.91 18.76
CA ILE A 14 8.53 5.79 17.60
C ILE A 14 8.45 7.28 18.04
N PRO A 15 9.45 8.11 17.72
CA PRO A 15 9.47 9.53 18.04
C PRO A 15 8.19 10.27 17.58
N LYS A 16 7.69 11.16 18.44
CA LYS A 16 6.43 11.89 18.19
C LYS A 16 6.46 12.66 16.87
N GLU A 17 7.52 13.41 16.60
CA GLU A 17 7.67 14.20 15.37
C GLU A 17 7.57 13.34 14.11
N TRP A 18 8.14 12.13 14.14
CA TRP A 18 8.06 11.20 13.04
C TRP A 18 6.64 10.64 12.87
N ARG A 19 5.98 10.28 13.97
CA ARG A 19 4.59 9.81 13.94
C ARG A 19 3.65 10.88 13.37
N ASP A 20 3.79 12.13 13.81
CA ASP A 20 2.94 13.24 13.39
C ASP A 20 3.14 13.56 11.90
N LYS A 21 4.38 13.45 11.40
CA LYS A 21 4.70 13.69 9.99
C LYS A 21 4.25 12.55 9.07
N TYR A 22 4.46 11.30 9.46
CA TYR A 22 4.36 10.14 8.56
C TYR A 22 3.24 9.14 8.90
N LEU A 23 2.84 8.99 10.17
CA LEU A 23 1.82 8.03 10.63
C LEU A 23 0.45 8.68 10.86
N LYS A 24 -0.02 9.47 9.89
CA LYS A 24 -1.33 10.17 9.98
C LYS A 24 -2.55 9.25 10.13
N GLY A 25 -2.40 7.94 9.96
CA GLY A 25 -3.46 6.94 10.14
C GLY A 25 -3.14 5.85 11.17
N GLY A 26 -2.08 6.01 11.97
CA GLY A 26 -1.68 5.04 13.01
C GLY A 26 -1.26 3.67 12.49
N LYS A 27 -1.10 3.50 11.18
CA LYS A 27 -0.71 2.24 10.53
C LYS A 27 0.64 2.37 9.85
N ALA A 28 1.51 1.40 10.10
CA ALA A 28 2.81 1.25 9.45
C ALA A 28 2.87 -0.12 8.77
N VAL A 29 3.69 -0.23 7.73
CA VAL A 29 4.11 -1.49 7.14
C VAL A 29 5.44 -1.88 7.78
N LEU A 30 5.51 -3.11 8.29
CA LEU A 30 6.74 -3.72 8.78
C LEU A 30 7.26 -4.68 7.71
N VAL A 31 8.50 -4.46 7.27
CA VAL A 31 9.20 -5.38 6.37
C VAL A 31 10.30 -6.05 7.17
N LEU A 32 10.16 -7.36 7.40
CA LEU A 32 11.13 -8.17 8.13
C LEU A 32 12.19 -8.68 7.15
N LYS A 33 13.46 -8.44 7.46
CA LYS A 33 14.63 -8.83 6.67
C LYS A 33 15.70 -9.38 7.61
N GLU A 34 15.65 -10.67 7.93
CA GLU A 34 16.59 -11.31 8.86
C GLU A 34 16.75 -10.52 10.18
N ASP A 35 17.86 -9.80 10.36
CA ASP A 35 18.19 -8.99 11.54
C ASP A 35 17.70 -7.52 11.46
N LEU A 36 17.07 -7.14 10.35
CA LEU A 36 16.57 -5.79 10.08
C LEU A 36 15.04 -5.76 10.03
N ILE A 37 14.45 -4.87 10.82
CA ILE A 37 13.03 -4.48 10.69
C ILE A 37 12.96 -3.10 10.05
N GLU A 38 12.40 -3.03 8.85
CA GLU A 38 12.16 -1.76 8.17
C GLU A 38 10.71 -1.30 8.40
N ILE A 39 10.55 -0.12 9.03
CA ILE A 39 9.25 0.47 9.32
C ILE A 39 8.94 1.54 8.26
N ARG A 40 7.87 1.35 7.50
CA ARG A 40 7.39 2.31 6.50
C ARG A 40 6.02 2.85 6.89
N PRO A 41 5.73 4.15 6.72
CA PRO A 41 4.37 4.65 6.89
C PRO A 41 3.46 4.01 5.85
N LEU A 42 2.26 3.56 6.26
CA LEU A 42 1.26 3.10 5.31
C LEU A 42 0.75 4.30 4.51
N LYS A 43 1.24 4.44 3.27
CA LYS A 43 0.66 5.40 2.33
C LYS A 43 -0.78 4.97 2.06
N ARG A 44 -1.73 5.89 2.25
CA ARG A 44 -3.05 5.73 1.62
C ARG A 44 -2.81 5.88 0.12
N VAL A 45 -2.52 4.77 -0.55
CA VAL A 45 -2.61 4.72 -2.00
C VAL A 45 -4.07 4.94 -2.37
N SER A 46 -4.33 5.91 -3.24
CA SER A 46 -5.67 6.06 -3.79
C SER A 46 -5.92 4.86 -4.69
N LEU A 47 -7.10 4.24 -4.62
CA LEU A 47 -7.47 3.24 -5.63
C LEU A 47 -7.43 3.86 -7.04
N THR A 48 -7.69 5.18 -7.15
CA THR A 48 -7.50 5.99 -8.36
C THR A 48 -6.12 5.78 -8.99
N ASP A 49 -5.06 5.66 -8.19
CA ASP A 49 -3.68 5.49 -8.67
C ASP A 49 -3.47 4.14 -9.41
N TYR A 50 -4.42 3.20 -9.27
CA TYR A 50 -4.38 1.89 -9.93
C TYR A 50 -5.35 1.77 -11.11
N PHE A 51 -6.34 2.65 -11.25
CA PHE A 51 -7.26 2.60 -12.41
C PHE A 51 -6.49 2.85 -13.71
N ASP A 52 -5.57 3.82 -13.70
CA ASP A 52 -4.76 4.17 -14.89
C ASP A 52 -3.65 3.16 -15.21
N ARG A 53 -3.44 2.15 -14.36
CA ARG A 53 -2.44 1.10 -14.62
C ARG A 53 -2.97 -0.07 -15.43
N VAL A 54 -4.29 -0.16 -15.58
CA VAL A 54 -4.94 -1.25 -16.31
C VAL A 54 -5.24 -0.74 -17.72
N GLU A 55 -4.24 -0.79 -18.60
CA GLU A 55 -4.43 -0.61 -20.04
C GLU A 55 -4.90 -1.94 -20.62
N VAL A 56 -6.18 -2.01 -21.01
CA VAL A 56 -6.73 -3.15 -21.76
C VAL A 56 -7.16 -2.63 -23.11
N ASP A 57 -6.55 -3.16 -24.17
CA ASP A 57 -6.96 -2.89 -25.54
C ASP A 57 -8.21 -3.70 -25.86
N ILE A 58 -9.38 -3.07 -25.73
CA ILE A 58 -10.69 -3.68 -25.97
C ILE A 58 -11.16 -3.23 -27.36
N LYS A 59 -11.42 -4.20 -28.24
CA LYS A 59 -11.93 -3.92 -29.60
C LYS A 59 -13.44 -3.80 -29.65
N SER A 60 -14.15 -4.29 -28.63
CA SER A 60 -15.60 -4.18 -28.53
C SER A 60 -16.05 -2.77 -28.13
N ASP A 61 -17.20 -2.36 -28.68
CA ASP A 61 -17.87 -1.12 -28.31
C ASP A 61 -18.25 -1.14 -26.82
N LEU A 62 -17.80 -0.13 -26.08
CA LEU A 62 -18.07 0.04 -24.66
C LEU A 62 -19.56 0.18 -24.34
N SER A 63 -20.38 0.55 -25.33
CA SER A 63 -21.84 0.64 -25.20
C SER A 63 -22.51 -0.74 -25.13
N ASP A 64 -21.85 -1.80 -25.59
CA ASP A 64 -22.33 -3.19 -25.52
C ASP A 64 -21.58 -3.98 -24.45
N TRP A 65 -22.03 -3.83 -23.20
CA TRP A 65 -21.43 -4.46 -22.02
C TRP A 65 -21.33 -5.99 -22.11
N HIS A 66 -22.22 -6.65 -22.86
CA HIS A 66 -22.17 -8.10 -23.04
C HIS A 66 -20.95 -8.53 -23.88
N LYS A 67 -20.63 -7.79 -24.93
CA LYS A 67 -19.44 -8.06 -25.77
C LYS A 67 -18.15 -7.75 -25.02
N VAL A 68 -18.10 -6.61 -24.33
CA VAL A 68 -16.96 -6.21 -23.49
C VAL A 68 -16.63 -7.30 -22.46
N ARG A 69 -17.64 -7.78 -21.72
CA ARG A 69 -17.46 -8.83 -20.72
C ARG A 69 -16.97 -10.16 -21.31
N LYS A 70 -17.38 -10.50 -22.54
CA LYS A 70 -16.95 -11.72 -23.23
C LYS A 70 -15.50 -11.62 -23.69
N GLU A 71 -15.06 -10.44 -24.14
CA GLU A 71 -13.68 -10.16 -24.54
C GLU A 71 -12.75 -10.17 -23.34
N LEU A 72 -13.11 -9.47 -22.26
CA LEU A 72 -12.34 -9.44 -21.00
C LEU A 72 -12.16 -10.81 -20.34
N ARG A 73 -13.04 -11.79 -20.62
CA ARG A 73 -12.93 -13.17 -20.13
C ARG A 73 -12.03 -14.07 -20.98
N ARG A 74 -11.64 -13.61 -22.18
CA ARG A 74 -10.82 -14.36 -23.13
C ARG A 74 -9.36 -13.90 -23.15
N THR A 75 -9.07 -12.73 -22.61
CA THR A 75 -7.72 -12.26 -22.28
C THR A 75 -7.20 -12.98 -21.03
#